data_AF-A0A7I7JVQ1-F1
#
_entry.id   AF-A0A7I7JVQ1-F1
#
_cell.length_a   1.000
_cell.length_b   1.000
_cell.length_c   1.000
_cell.angle_alpha   90.00
_cell.angle_beta   90.00
_cell.angle_gamma   90.00
#
_symmetry.space_group_name_H-M   'P 1'
#
loop_
_entity.id
_entity.type
_entity.pdbx_description
1 polymer ?
#
loop_
_entity_poly.entity_id
_entity_poly.type
_entity_poly.pdbx_seq_one_letter_code
_entity_poly.pdbx_strand_id
1 'polypeptide(L)'
;MVLSQSQRALFERVCRLSSGDLGVSLAPAVAKALIHLIARDLGVVRFSDTEQSNVPELFDVNPPSLLRLDNTEDVIDTFKRLMDAVDDGDTYFACLGALHKARLKYERILTQQPIPTLEQVGPRGLLQYGAWRPSNLAALLLWRKWMFDLDNRAGQETGYLFEPIIASAIGGVPAAASKSPVRRRNDHRKGRQVDAVKGNLAYEIKLRVTIAASGQGRWSEELDFPLDCVAGGYTPVLVVLDSTDNAKLSELQKAFEAVGGQSYVGEDAWKHLEVSAGPTMAVFLDKYVKEPLKHVLEEAPPESDLPDFSLSQNSDSITFKINDESVRIPRTVNPDLATSGDSIPPDA
;
A
#
# COMPACT_ATOMS: atom_id res chain seq x y z
N MET A 1 -18.18 -16.98 21.83
CA MET A 1 -19.27 -16.07 21.41
C MET A 1 -19.81 -16.44 20.02
N VAL A 2 -20.99 -15.95 19.63
CA VAL A 2 -21.48 -16.02 18.23
C VAL A 2 -21.06 -14.75 17.50
N LEU A 3 -20.37 -14.87 16.36
CA LEU A 3 -20.01 -13.72 15.53
C LEU A 3 -21.26 -12.96 15.08
N SER A 4 -21.21 -11.63 15.16
CA SER A 4 -22.23 -10.75 14.60
C SER A 4 -22.28 -10.91 13.07
N GLN A 5 -23.38 -10.45 12.46
CA GLN A 5 -23.51 -10.46 11.00
C GLN A 5 -22.41 -9.60 10.33
N SER A 6 -22.03 -8.47 10.94
CA SER A 6 -20.96 -7.62 10.42
C SER A 6 -19.59 -8.29 10.48
N GLN A 7 -19.27 -8.98 11.59
CA GLN A 7 -18.01 -9.70 11.74
C GLN A 7 -17.88 -10.86 10.74
N ARG A 8 -18.97 -11.62 10.51
CA ARG A 8 -18.99 -12.68 9.48
C ARG A 8 -18.78 -12.11 8.08
N ALA A 9 -19.51 -11.06 7.74
CA ALA A 9 -19.38 -10.40 6.44
C ALA A 9 -17.97 -9.81 6.24
N LEU A 10 -17.35 -9.28 7.30
CA LEU A 10 -15.97 -8.80 7.27
C LEU A 10 -15.00 -9.95 6.99
N PHE A 11 -15.10 -11.05 7.74
CA PHE A 11 -14.22 -12.22 7.57
C PHE A 11 -14.30 -12.77 6.13
N GLU A 12 -15.53 -12.98 5.63
CA GLU A 12 -15.77 -13.45 4.27
C GLU A 12 -15.17 -12.50 3.23
N ARG A 13 -15.36 -11.19 3.40
CA ARG A 13 -14.83 -10.16 2.50
C ARG A 13 -13.30 -10.16 2.48
N VAL A 14 -12.64 -10.28 3.63
CA VAL A 14 -11.17 -10.32 3.74
C VAL A 14 -10.63 -11.54 2.99
N CYS A 15 -11.24 -12.71 3.19
CA CYS A 15 -10.79 -13.97 2.59
C CYS A 15 -11.13 -14.10 1.10
N ARG A 16 -12.17 -13.40 0.62
CA ARG A 16 -12.62 -13.45 -0.77
C ARG A 16 -11.55 -12.99 -1.76
N LEU A 17 -11.61 -13.51 -2.98
CA LEU A 17 -10.80 -13.06 -4.12
C LEU A 17 -10.88 -11.53 -4.30
N SER A 18 -9.74 -10.85 -4.35
CA SER A 18 -9.68 -9.42 -4.71
C SER A 18 -9.97 -9.18 -6.20
N SER A 19 -10.27 -7.94 -6.57
CA SER A 19 -10.56 -7.55 -7.95
C SER A 19 -9.32 -7.51 -8.85
N GLY A 20 -9.53 -7.68 -10.16
CA GLY A 20 -8.51 -7.62 -11.20
C GLY A 20 -7.91 -8.98 -11.56
N ASP A 21 -7.17 -9.03 -12.66
CA ASP A 21 -6.65 -10.27 -13.28
C ASP A 21 -5.63 -11.00 -12.39
N LEU A 22 -5.03 -10.30 -11.44
CA LEU A 22 -4.09 -10.84 -10.45
C LEU A 22 -4.70 -10.99 -9.05
N GLY A 23 -6.03 -10.94 -8.94
CA GLY A 23 -6.76 -11.01 -7.67
C GLY A 23 -6.43 -12.25 -6.83
N VAL A 24 -6.24 -12.06 -5.52
CA VAL A 24 -5.84 -13.11 -4.56
C VAL A 24 -6.92 -13.33 -3.50
N SER A 25 -7.06 -14.56 -3.04
CA SER A 25 -7.90 -14.95 -1.90
C SER A 25 -7.02 -15.44 -0.76
N LEU A 26 -7.49 -15.35 0.48
CA LEU A 26 -6.79 -15.92 1.62
C LEU A 26 -7.34 -17.31 1.93
N ALA A 27 -6.45 -18.31 1.93
CA ALA A 27 -6.81 -19.64 2.38
C ALA A 27 -7.01 -19.65 3.91
N PRO A 28 -7.80 -20.59 4.47
CA PRO A 28 -8.04 -20.68 5.91
C PRO A 28 -6.76 -20.74 6.74
N ALA A 29 -5.73 -21.47 6.28
CA ALA A 29 -4.44 -21.55 6.99
C ALA A 29 -3.70 -20.20 7.04
N VAL A 30 -3.85 -19.35 6.01
CA VAL A 30 -3.28 -18.00 5.99
C VAL A 30 -4.05 -17.10 6.95
N ALA A 31 -5.39 -17.12 6.88
CA ALA A 31 -6.23 -16.34 7.79
C ALA A 31 -5.97 -16.71 9.27
N LYS A 32 -5.77 -17.99 9.58
CA LYS A 32 -5.34 -18.43 10.92
C LYS A 32 -3.98 -17.85 11.31
N ALA A 33 -2.98 -17.90 10.43
CA ALA A 33 -1.68 -17.29 10.70
C ALA A 33 -1.83 -15.80 11.04
N LEU A 34 -2.61 -15.04 10.25
CA LEU A 34 -2.85 -13.62 10.52
C LEU A 34 -3.55 -13.38 11.87
N ILE A 35 -4.53 -14.21 12.25
CA ILE A 35 -5.20 -14.07 13.55
C ILE A 35 -4.23 -14.32 14.71
N HIS A 36 -3.37 -15.34 14.59
CA HIS A 36 -2.36 -15.63 15.60
C HIS A 36 -1.26 -14.57 15.67
N LEU A 37 -0.90 -13.94 14.54
CA LEU A 37 -0.01 -12.77 14.52
C LEU A 37 -0.59 -11.63 15.36
N ILE A 38 -1.86 -11.30 15.14
CA ILE A 38 -2.54 -10.25 15.91
C ILE A 38 -2.56 -10.58 17.40
N ALA A 39 -2.88 -11.83 17.75
CA ALA A 39 -2.87 -12.27 19.14
C ALA A 39 -1.48 -12.14 19.78
N ARG A 40 -0.41 -12.47 19.05
CA ARG A 40 0.97 -12.31 19.50
C ARG A 40 1.35 -10.84 19.66
N ASP A 41 1.04 -10.01 18.68
CA ASP A 41 1.35 -8.59 18.66
C ASP A 41 0.73 -7.84 19.85
N LEU A 42 -0.44 -8.31 20.29
CA LEU A 42 -1.20 -7.74 21.40
C LEU A 42 -1.03 -8.49 22.72
N GLY A 43 -0.17 -9.51 22.78
CA GLY A 43 0.11 -10.29 24.00
C GLY A 43 -1.12 -11.04 24.55
N VAL A 44 -2.00 -11.55 23.69
CA VAL A 44 -3.24 -12.20 24.07
C VAL A 44 -2.98 -13.63 24.58
N VAL A 45 -3.01 -13.80 25.90
CA VAL A 45 -2.74 -15.08 26.61
C VAL A 45 -3.65 -16.24 26.21
N ARG A 46 -4.84 -15.97 25.62
CA ARG A 46 -5.80 -17.02 25.19
C ARG A 46 -5.37 -17.79 23.94
N PHE A 47 -4.34 -17.34 23.25
CA PHE A 47 -3.70 -18.08 22.16
C PHE A 47 -2.43 -18.69 22.76
N SER A 48 -2.30 -20.02 22.79
CA SER A 48 -1.22 -20.66 23.54
C SER A 48 0.17 -20.22 23.02
N ASP A 49 1.15 -20.06 23.91
CA ASP A 49 2.51 -19.63 23.55
C ASP A 49 3.13 -20.53 22.46
N THR A 50 2.83 -21.83 22.51
CA THR A 50 3.31 -22.81 21.53
C THR A 50 2.70 -22.57 20.13
N GLU A 51 1.45 -22.15 20.04
CA GLU A 51 0.81 -21.83 18.76
C GLU A 51 1.29 -20.48 18.22
N GLN A 52 1.50 -19.48 19.07
CA GLN A 52 2.02 -18.17 18.67
C GLN A 52 3.48 -18.22 18.19
N SER A 53 4.30 -19.07 18.81
CA SER A 53 5.73 -19.21 18.49
C SER A 53 6.00 -19.83 17.12
N ASN A 54 5.03 -20.58 16.58
CA ASN A 54 5.18 -21.29 15.30
C ASN A 54 4.71 -20.47 14.09
N VAL A 55 4.17 -19.26 14.30
CA VAL A 55 3.71 -18.42 13.19
C VAL A 55 4.85 -17.50 12.75
N PRO A 56 5.31 -17.59 11.48
CA PRO A 56 6.32 -16.68 10.97
C PRO A 56 5.87 -15.22 11.02
N GLU A 57 6.77 -14.28 11.29
CA GLU A 57 6.51 -12.84 11.14
C GLU A 57 6.09 -12.51 9.70
N LEU A 58 5.20 -11.52 9.53
CA LEU A 58 4.62 -11.21 8.23
C LEU A 58 5.71 -10.96 7.18
N PHE A 59 6.65 -10.06 7.45
CA PHE A 59 7.66 -9.62 6.48
C PHE A 59 8.85 -10.58 6.34
N ASP A 60 9.08 -11.46 7.32
CA ASP A 60 10.18 -12.44 7.28
C ASP A 60 9.87 -13.62 6.34
N VAL A 61 8.60 -13.80 5.97
CA VAL A 61 8.18 -14.84 5.02
C VAL A 61 8.42 -14.42 3.58
N ASN A 62 9.30 -15.17 2.91
CA ASN A 62 9.62 -15.01 1.50
C ASN A 62 9.65 -16.39 0.78
N PRO A 63 8.85 -16.60 -0.28
CA PRO A 63 7.82 -15.69 -0.81
C PRO A 63 6.61 -15.54 0.13
N PRO A 64 5.83 -14.44 0.03
CA PRO A 64 4.65 -14.21 0.86
C PRO A 64 3.65 -15.38 0.87
N SER A 65 3.54 -16.12 -0.24
CA SER A 65 2.70 -17.31 -0.37
C SER A 65 3.00 -18.46 0.60
N LEU A 66 4.15 -18.43 1.28
CA LEU A 66 4.50 -19.43 2.31
C LEU A 66 3.89 -19.14 3.69
N LEU A 67 3.26 -17.98 3.90
CA LEU A 67 2.68 -17.64 5.21
C LEU A 67 1.45 -18.53 5.46
N ARG A 68 1.53 -19.42 6.46
CA ARG A 68 0.44 -20.33 6.81
C ARG A 68 0.60 -20.87 8.22
N LEU A 69 -0.52 -21.24 8.83
CA LEU A 69 -0.57 -22.02 10.06
C LEU A 69 -1.46 -23.25 9.85
N ASP A 70 -0.82 -24.42 9.76
CA ASP A 70 -1.50 -25.70 9.63
C ASP A 70 -1.72 -26.32 11.00
N ASN A 71 -2.90 -26.08 11.56
CA ASN A 71 -3.41 -26.81 12.71
C ASN A 71 -4.83 -27.32 12.41
N THR A 72 -5.34 -28.20 13.27
CA THR A 72 -6.67 -28.80 13.12
C THR A 72 -7.82 -27.87 13.53
N GLU A 73 -7.51 -26.70 14.08
CA GLU A 73 -8.53 -25.75 14.53
C GLU A 73 -9.28 -25.12 13.34
N ASP A 74 -10.59 -24.95 13.51
CA ASP A 74 -11.42 -24.22 12.58
C ASP A 74 -11.12 -22.71 12.62
N VAL A 75 -10.92 -22.11 11.44
CA VAL A 75 -10.53 -20.69 11.34
C VAL A 75 -11.60 -19.74 11.88
N ILE A 76 -12.88 -20.10 11.79
CA ILE A 76 -13.97 -19.27 12.30
C ILE A 76 -13.97 -19.31 13.83
N ASP A 77 -13.64 -20.45 14.44
CA ASP A 77 -13.48 -20.56 15.88
C ASP A 77 -12.24 -19.78 16.38
N THR A 78 -11.14 -19.80 15.63
CA THR A 78 -9.97 -18.96 15.90
C THR A 78 -10.32 -17.46 15.82
N PHE A 79 -11.10 -17.06 14.81
CA PHE A 79 -11.54 -15.67 14.66
C PHE A 79 -12.50 -15.24 15.78
N LYS A 80 -13.44 -16.09 16.19
CA LYS A 80 -14.30 -15.83 17.37
C LYS A 80 -13.49 -15.56 18.62
N ARG A 81 -12.43 -16.35 18.85
CA ARG A 81 -11.55 -16.18 20.01
C ARG A 81 -10.84 -14.83 20.00
N LEU A 82 -10.43 -14.35 18.83
CA LEU A 82 -9.88 -13.01 18.67
C LEU A 82 -10.93 -11.94 19.03
N MET A 83 -12.15 -12.05 18.50
CA MET A 83 -13.23 -11.09 18.81
C MET A 83 -13.62 -11.09 20.29
N ASP A 84 -13.48 -12.24 20.95
CA ASP A 84 -13.74 -12.39 22.39
C ASP A 84 -12.62 -11.81 23.28
N ALA A 85 -11.48 -11.43 22.70
CA ALA A 85 -10.27 -11.05 23.43
C ALA A 85 -9.73 -9.65 23.09
N VAL A 86 -10.03 -9.12 21.89
CA VAL A 86 -9.41 -7.90 21.37
C VAL A 86 -10.46 -6.97 20.78
N ASP A 87 -10.60 -5.79 21.39
CA ASP A 87 -11.33 -4.67 20.81
C ASP A 87 -10.62 -4.20 19.54
N ASP A 88 -11.39 -3.91 18.48
CA ASP A 88 -10.91 -3.60 17.11
C ASP A 88 -10.12 -4.73 16.43
N GLY A 89 -10.17 -5.96 16.97
CA GLY A 89 -9.49 -7.11 16.38
C GLY A 89 -9.96 -7.44 14.95
N ASP A 90 -11.19 -7.10 14.58
CA ASP A 90 -11.72 -7.26 13.23
C ASP A 90 -11.11 -6.25 12.25
N THR A 91 -10.92 -5.01 12.69
CA THR A 91 -10.25 -3.95 11.92
C THR A 91 -8.78 -4.27 11.73
N TYR A 92 -8.09 -4.73 12.77
CA TYR A 92 -6.72 -5.23 12.66
C TYR A 92 -6.63 -6.36 11.63
N PHE A 93 -7.50 -7.38 11.75
CA PHE A 93 -7.56 -8.49 10.80
C PHE A 93 -7.83 -8.03 9.36
N ALA A 94 -8.72 -7.06 9.17
CA ALA A 94 -9.01 -6.51 7.86
C ALA A 94 -7.81 -5.79 7.24
N CYS A 95 -7.12 -4.93 8.01
CA CYS A 95 -5.95 -4.18 7.55
C CYS A 95 -4.77 -5.11 7.26
N LEU A 96 -4.48 -6.07 8.16
CA LEU A 96 -3.41 -7.04 7.99
C LEU A 96 -3.68 -7.99 6.81
N GLY A 97 -4.94 -8.40 6.63
CA GLY A 97 -5.39 -9.16 5.48
C GLY A 97 -5.23 -8.39 4.16
N ALA A 98 -5.57 -7.09 4.13
CA ALA A 98 -5.37 -6.24 2.96
C ALA A 98 -3.89 -6.12 2.59
N LEU A 99 -3.02 -5.85 3.57
CA LEU A 99 -1.58 -5.77 3.39
C LEU A 99 -0.99 -7.09 2.86
N HIS A 100 -1.36 -8.22 3.45
CA HIS A 100 -0.88 -9.51 2.98
C HIS A 100 -1.36 -9.85 1.56
N LYS A 101 -2.61 -9.51 1.21
CA LYS A 101 -3.12 -9.67 -0.16
C LYS A 101 -2.38 -8.81 -1.17
N ALA A 102 -2.01 -7.58 -0.82
CA ALA A 102 -1.17 -6.74 -1.68
C ALA A 102 0.20 -7.39 -1.93
N ARG A 103 0.82 -7.96 -0.88
CA ARG A 103 2.09 -8.71 -1.01
C ARG A 103 1.97 -9.93 -1.92
N LEU A 104 0.91 -10.74 -1.75
CA LEU A 104 0.64 -11.89 -2.64
C LEU A 104 0.38 -11.46 -4.09
N LYS A 105 -0.31 -10.34 -4.29
CA LYS A 105 -0.56 -9.79 -5.63
C LYS A 105 0.74 -9.28 -6.26
N TYR A 106 1.62 -8.65 -5.49
CA TYR A 106 2.93 -8.23 -5.97
C TYR A 106 3.84 -9.42 -6.31
N GLU A 107 3.81 -10.51 -5.52
CA GLU A 107 4.46 -11.78 -5.88
C GLU A 107 3.98 -12.30 -7.25
N ARG A 108 2.67 -12.21 -7.54
CA ARG A 108 2.14 -12.56 -8.87
C ARG A 108 2.58 -11.60 -9.96
N ILE A 109 2.67 -10.30 -9.68
CA ILE A 109 3.20 -9.31 -10.63
C ILE A 109 4.65 -9.69 -11.01
N LEU A 110 5.52 -9.94 -10.03
CA LEU A 110 6.91 -10.33 -10.28
C LEU A 110 7.02 -11.58 -11.17
N THR A 111 6.20 -12.59 -10.91
CA THR A 111 6.24 -13.88 -11.63
C THR A 111 5.60 -13.84 -13.01
N GLN A 112 4.65 -12.92 -13.26
CA GLN A 112 3.86 -12.89 -14.50
C GLN A 112 4.13 -11.69 -15.42
N GLN A 113 4.75 -10.60 -14.93
CA GLN A 113 4.97 -9.36 -15.70
C GLN A 113 5.72 -9.65 -17.01
N PRO A 114 5.12 -9.45 -18.20
CA PRO A 114 5.73 -9.81 -19.48
C PRO A 114 7.00 -9.01 -19.77
N ILE A 115 7.94 -9.61 -20.51
CA ILE A 115 9.06 -8.87 -21.08
C ILE A 115 8.51 -7.98 -22.20
N PRO A 116 8.83 -6.67 -22.23
CA PRO A 116 8.31 -5.75 -23.24
C PRO A 116 8.83 -6.10 -24.65
N THR A 117 8.20 -5.51 -25.66
CA THR A 117 8.66 -5.62 -27.06
C THR A 117 9.38 -4.35 -27.51
N LEU A 118 10.20 -4.44 -28.56
CA LEU A 118 10.86 -3.25 -29.13
C LEU A 118 9.87 -2.26 -29.75
N GLU A 119 8.65 -2.67 -30.09
CA GLU A 119 7.62 -1.74 -30.57
C GLU A 119 7.23 -0.72 -29.48
N GLN A 120 7.28 -1.11 -28.21
CA GLN A 120 6.91 -0.26 -27.08
C GLN A 120 8.00 0.78 -26.72
N VAL A 121 9.25 0.51 -27.06
CA VAL A 121 10.41 1.31 -26.58
C VAL A 121 11.39 1.75 -27.66
N GLY A 122 11.28 1.21 -28.87
CA GLY A 122 12.21 1.40 -29.98
C GLY A 122 12.50 2.87 -30.33
N PRO A 123 11.50 3.76 -30.39
CA PRO A 123 11.74 5.19 -30.64
C PRO A 123 12.69 5.86 -29.64
N ARG A 124 12.74 5.38 -28.39
CA ARG A 124 13.63 5.90 -27.33
C ARG A 124 15.10 5.61 -27.64
N GLY A 125 15.39 4.65 -28.52
CA GLY A 125 16.73 4.33 -28.98
C GLY A 125 17.42 5.50 -29.69
N LEU A 126 16.66 6.43 -30.31
CA LEU A 126 17.21 7.61 -30.98
C LEU A 126 18.07 8.48 -30.06
N LEU A 127 17.76 8.51 -28.76
CA LEU A 127 18.49 9.33 -27.77
C LEU A 127 19.86 8.77 -27.41
N GLN A 128 20.11 7.48 -27.66
CA GLN A 128 21.30 6.76 -27.21
C GLN A 128 21.98 6.00 -28.36
N TYR A 129 21.48 6.16 -29.59
CA TYR A 129 22.04 5.52 -30.78
C TYR A 129 23.47 6.01 -31.02
N GLY A 130 24.40 5.07 -31.22
CA GLY A 130 25.83 5.37 -31.37
C GLY A 130 26.63 5.33 -30.06
N ALA A 131 26.00 5.43 -28.89
CA ALA A 131 26.68 5.23 -27.60
C ALA A 131 26.90 3.75 -27.27
N TRP A 132 26.08 2.86 -27.85
CA TRP A 132 26.13 1.41 -27.66
C TRP A 132 26.00 0.68 -29.00
N ARG A 133 26.45 -0.58 -29.05
CA ARG A 133 26.09 -1.49 -30.14
C ARG A 133 24.57 -1.64 -30.19
N PRO A 134 23.92 -1.67 -31.38
CA PRO A 134 22.46 -1.72 -31.48
C PRO A 134 21.81 -2.87 -30.70
N SER A 135 22.42 -4.06 -30.70
CA SER A 135 21.93 -5.23 -29.93
C SER A 135 21.91 -4.97 -28.42
N ASN A 136 22.93 -4.30 -27.89
CA ASN A 136 23.06 -4.01 -26.47
C ASN A 136 22.11 -2.88 -26.07
N LEU A 137 21.94 -1.87 -26.93
CA LEU A 137 20.95 -0.82 -26.72
C LEU A 137 19.54 -1.42 -26.69
N ALA A 138 19.19 -2.29 -27.63
CA ALA A 138 17.90 -2.97 -27.64
C ALA A 138 17.66 -3.73 -26.32
N ALA A 139 18.62 -4.55 -25.87
CA ALA A 139 18.51 -5.28 -24.59
C ALA A 139 18.34 -4.33 -23.39
N LEU A 140 19.10 -3.23 -23.34
CA LEU A 140 18.99 -2.23 -22.28
C LEU A 140 17.61 -1.57 -22.25
N LEU A 141 17.04 -1.24 -23.42
CA LEU A 141 15.71 -0.63 -23.51
C LEU A 141 14.61 -1.55 -22.97
N LEU A 142 14.71 -2.86 -23.26
CA LEU A 142 13.77 -3.87 -22.77
C LEU A 142 13.84 -4.00 -21.25
N TRP A 143 15.05 -4.15 -20.70
CA TRP A 143 15.25 -4.24 -19.24
C TRP A 143 14.76 -2.99 -18.52
N ARG A 144 15.07 -1.81 -19.05
CA ARG A 144 14.63 -0.53 -18.46
C ARG A 144 13.11 -0.43 -18.42
N LYS A 145 12.41 -0.80 -19.49
CA LYS A 145 10.94 -0.79 -19.50
C LYS A 145 10.36 -1.84 -18.56
N TRP A 146 10.93 -3.04 -18.49
CA TRP A 146 10.46 -4.07 -17.57
C TRP A 146 10.60 -3.64 -16.10
N MET A 147 11.74 -3.06 -15.71
CA MET A 147 11.93 -2.52 -14.36
C MET A 147 10.97 -1.36 -14.07
N PHE A 148 10.78 -0.46 -15.04
CA PHE A 148 9.79 0.62 -14.93
C PHE A 148 8.36 0.09 -14.72
N ASP A 149 7.98 -0.99 -15.39
CA ASP A 149 6.65 -1.58 -15.23
C ASP A 149 6.45 -2.21 -13.86
N LEU A 150 7.48 -2.87 -13.34
CA LEU A 150 7.45 -3.39 -11.96
C LEU A 150 7.30 -2.27 -10.93
N ASP A 151 8.10 -1.21 -11.05
CA ASP A 151 8.04 -0.06 -10.16
C ASP A 151 6.68 0.64 -10.23
N ASN A 152 6.17 0.89 -11.45
CA ASN A 152 4.85 1.49 -11.65
C ASN A 152 3.73 0.63 -11.04
N ARG A 153 3.79 -0.70 -11.19
CA ARG A 153 2.82 -1.61 -10.56
C ARG A 153 2.96 -1.64 -9.04
N ALA A 154 4.18 -1.61 -8.50
CA ALA A 154 4.42 -1.49 -7.06
C ALA A 154 3.83 -0.19 -6.49
N GLY A 155 4.03 0.93 -7.19
CA GLY A 155 3.44 2.22 -6.83
C GLY A 155 1.92 2.21 -6.84
N GLN A 156 1.29 1.59 -7.86
CA GLN A 156 -0.16 1.43 -7.93
C GLN A 156 -0.72 0.58 -6.78
N GLU A 157 -0.13 -0.60 -6.52
CA GLU A 157 -0.58 -1.45 -5.40
C GLU A 157 -0.39 -0.77 -4.05
N THR A 158 0.68 0.01 -3.88
CA THR A 158 0.90 0.81 -2.68
C THR A 158 -0.18 1.88 -2.52
N GLY A 159 -0.51 2.61 -3.58
CA GLY A 159 -1.60 3.61 -3.55
C GLY A 159 -2.95 3.01 -3.18
N TYR A 160 -3.31 1.85 -3.76
CA TYR A 160 -4.57 1.16 -3.43
C TYR A 160 -4.61 0.56 -2.02
N LEU A 161 -3.46 0.34 -1.40
CA LEU A 161 -3.35 -0.25 -0.08
C LEU A 161 -3.28 0.82 1.01
N PHE A 162 -2.42 1.82 0.82
CA PHE A 162 -1.93 2.69 1.88
C PHE A 162 -3.03 3.57 2.48
N GLU A 163 -3.76 4.35 1.67
CA GLU A 163 -4.80 5.24 2.19
C GLU A 163 -5.92 4.46 2.91
N PRO A 164 -6.45 3.34 2.34
CA PRO A 164 -7.52 2.59 3.01
C PRO A 164 -7.12 1.96 4.35
N ILE A 165 -5.87 1.48 4.50
CA ILE A 165 -5.43 0.90 5.78
C ILE A 165 -5.22 1.97 6.84
N ILE A 166 -4.69 3.15 6.49
CA ILE A 166 -4.58 4.27 7.44
C ILE A 166 -5.96 4.76 7.84
N ALA A 167 -6.85 4.99 6.86
CA ALA A 167 -8.22 5.42 7.12
C ALA A 167 -8.95 4.46 8.06
N SER A 168 -8.86 3.14 7.81
CA SER A 168 -9.48 2.12 8.65
C SER A 168 -8.83 2.07 10.05
N ALA A 169 -7.50 2.18 10.13
CA ALA A 169 -6.78 2.15 11.41
C ALA A 169 -7.16 3.31 12.33
N ILE A 170 -7.40 4.51 11.79
CA ILE A 170 -7.88 5.65 12.59
C ILE A 170 -9.39 5.62 12.85
N GLY A 171 -10.12 4.58 12.43
CA GLY A 171 -11.58 4.49 12.53
C GLY A 171 -12.33 5.46 11.59
N GLY A 172 -11.67 5.93 10.54
CA GLY A 172 -12.25 6.74 9.49
C GLY A 172 -12.84 5.91 8.35
N VAL A 173 -13.64 6.55 7.51
CA VAL A 173 -14.26 5.92 6.33
C VAL A 173 -13.80 6.64 5.06
N PRO A 174 -13.15 5.95 4.11
CA PRO A 174 -12.82 6.54 2.81
C PRO A 174 -14.07 6.96 2.06
N ALA A 175 -14.01 8.13 1.43
CA ALA A 175 -15.15 8.70 0.72
C ALA A 175 -14.81 8.97 -0.75
N ALA A 176 -15.21 8.04 -1.62
CA ALA A 176 -15.09 8.23 -3.06
C ALA A 176 -15.92 9.44 -3.53
N ALA A 177 -15.45 10.18 -4.54
CA ALA A 177 -16.11 11.39 -5.05
C ALA A 177 -17.61 11.23 -5.34
N SER A 178 -18.06 10.06 -5.81
CA SER A 178 -19.49 9.80 -6.09
C SER A 178 -20.37 9.76 -4.84
N LYS A 179 -19.83 9.34 -3.69
CA LYS A 179 -20.55 9.18 -2.42
C LYS A 179 -20.05 10.11 -1.31
N SER A 180 -19.14 11.02 -1.65
CA SER A 180 -18.51 11.87 -0.66
C SER A 180 -19.48 12.86 -0.03
N PRO A 181 -19.41 13.05 1.30
CA PRO A 181 -20.15 14.11 1.97
C PRO A 181 -19.56 15.50 1.69
N VAL A 182 -18.28 15.57 1.28
CA VAL A 182 -17.62 16.81 0.87
C VAL A 182 -17.91 17.06 -0.61
N ARG A 183 -18.36 18.27 -0.94
CA ARG A 183 -18.69 18.68 -2.32
C ARG A 183 -17.70 19.74 -2.80
N ARG A 184 -17.40 19.70 -4.09
CA ARG A 184 -16.54 20.72 -4.72
C ARG A 184 -17.25 22.07 -4.68
N ARG A 185 -16.57 23.11 -4.19
CA ARG A 185 -17.13 24.47 -4.09
C ARG A 185 -17.49 25.07 -5.45
N ASN A 186 -16.71 24.72 -6.48
CA ASN A 186 -16.90 25.21 -7.85
C ASN A 186 -18.02 24.44 -8.60
N ASP A 187 -18.42 23.27 -8.12
CA ASP A 187 -19.52 22.47 -8.66
C ASP A 187 -20.08 21.54 -7.58
N HIS A 188 -21.09 22.01 -6.84
CA HIS A 188 -21.69 21.26 -5.73
C HIS A 188 -22.34 19.92 -6.14
N ARG A 189 -22.52 19.66 -7.44
CA ARG A 189 -23.03 18.38 -7.95
C ARG A 189 -21.96 17.30 -7.94
N LYS A 190 -20.68 17.68 -7.88
CA LYS A 190 -19.54 16.77 -7.84
C LYS A 190 -19.03 16.65 -6.41
N GLY A 191 -18.91 15.42 -5.92
CA GLY A 191 -18.23 15.19 -4.64
C GLY A 191 -16.72 15.29 -4.79
N ARG A 192 -16.07 15.52 -3.66
CA ARG A 192 -14.61 15.53 -3.50
C ARG A 192 -14.17 14.19 -2.95
N GLN A 193 -13.17 13.54 -3.53
CA GLN A 193 -12.57 12.37 -2.89
C GLN A 193 -11.93 12.80 -1.57
N VAL A 194 -12.17 12.05 -0.50
CA VAL A 194 -11.58 12.27 0.82
C VAL A 194 -11.01 10.93 1.29
N ASP A 195 -9.76 10.93 1.72
CA ASP A 195 -9.05 9.70 2.06
C ASP A 195 -9.64 9.05 3.31
N ALA A 196 -10.03 9.87 4.30
CA ALA A 196 -10.80 9.41 5.45
C ALA A 196 -11.73 10.50 6.00
N VAL A 197 -12.96 10.11 6.36
CA VAL A 197 -13.86 10.94 7.17
C VAL A 197 -14.02 10.31 8.54
N LYS A 198 -13.78 11.07 9.62
CA LYS A 198 -13.97 10.63 11.01
C LYS A 198 -14.67 11.72 11.80
N GLY A 199 -15.94 11.51 12.15
CA GLY A 199 -16.77 12.55 12.77
C GLY A 199 -16.89 13.76 11.85
N ASN A 200 -16.47 14.93 12.31
CA ASN A 200 -16.41 16.17 11.53
C ASN A 200 -15.05 16.44 10.86
N LEU A 201 -14.09 15.50 10.95
CA LEU A 201 -12.77 15.63 10.36
C LEU A 201 -12.74 15.01 8.96
N ALA A 202 -12.16 15.72 8.00
CA ALA A 202 -11.91 15.24 6.64
C ALA A 202 -10.40 15.22 6.38
N TYR A 203 -9.85 14.02 6.20
CA TYR A 203 -8.43 13.78 6.08
C TYR A 203 -7.97 13.75 4.62
N GLU A 204 -6.84 14.40 4.37
CA GLU A 204 -5.99 14.23 3.20
C GLU A 204 -4.66 13.63 3.69
N ILE A 205 -4.33 12.42 3.24
CA ILE A 205 -3.23 11.61 3.76
C ILE A 205 -2.22 11.38 2.64
N LYS A 206 -0.97 11.80 2.86
CA LYS A 206 0.10 11.68 1.86
C LYS A 206 1.33 11.00 2.45
N LEU A 207 1.94 10.10 1.68
CA LEU A 207 3.27 9.57 2.00
C LEU A 207 4.31 10.69 1.91
N ARG A 208 4.33 11.41 0.78
CA ARG A 208 5.23 12.54 0.51
C ARG A 208 4.53 13.54 -0.41
N VAL A 209 4.77 14.84 -0.21
CA VAL A 209 4.43 15.85 -1.23
C VAL A 209 5.55 15.87 -2.25
N THR A 210 5.28 15.43 -3.48
CA THR A 210 6.25 15.45 -4.58
C THR A 210 5.83 16.42 -5.68
N ILE A 211 6.82 16.93 -6.41
CA ILE A 211 6.62 17.64 -7.68
C ILE A 211 6.53 16.58 -8.79
N ALA A 212 5.63 15.60 -8.67
CA ALA A 212 5.34 14.76 -9.83
C ALA A 212 4.72 15.63 -10.93
N ALA A 213 4.81 15.19 -12.20
CA ALA A 213 4.40 15.91 -13.41
C ALA A 213 2.87 16.16 -13.54
N SER A 214 2.19 16.42 -12.42
CA SER A 214 0.84 16.95 -12.40
C SER A 214 0.90 18.41 -12.81
N GLY A 215 0.21 18.78 -13.90
CA GLY A 215 0.12 20.17 -14.32
C GLY A 215 -0.45 21.07 -13.21
N GLN A 216 -0.34 22.39 -13.40
CA GLN A 216 -0.87 23.40 -12.48
C GLN A 216 -2.32 23.12 -12.00
N GLY A 217 -3.13 22.40 -12.79
CA GLY A 217 -4.49 22.00 -12.45
C GLY A 217 -4.62 21.10 -11.21
N ARG A 218 -3.76 20.09 -11.02
CA ARG A 218 -3.85 19.22 -9.83
C ARG A 218 -3.41 19.93 -8.56
N TRP A 219 -2.39 20.77 -8.66
CA TRP A 219 -1.98 21.57 -7.52
C TRP A 219 -3.09 22.51 -7.04
N SER A 220 -3.86 23.10 -7.96
CA SER A 220 -5.04 23.87 -7.57
C SER A 220 -6.11 23.02 -6.90
N GLU A 221 -6.27 21.74 -7.28
CA GLU A 221 -7.20 20.84 -6.59
C GLU A 221 -6.75 20.52 -5.16
N GLU A 222 -5.46 20.37 -4.92
CA GLU A 222 -4.89 20.18 -3.56
C GLU A 222 -5.18 21.40 -2.67
N LEU A 223 -4.97 22.60 -3.20
CA LEU A 223 -5.25 23.85 -2.48
C LEU A 223 -6.75 24.12 -2.29
N ASP A 224 -7.61 23.61 -3.18
CA ASP A 224 -9.06 23.73 -3.07
C ASP A 224 -9.66 22.76 -2.04
N PHE A 225 -8.99 21.65 -1.72
CA PHE A 225 -9.48 20.66 -0.75
C PHE A 225 -9.91 21.26 0.61
N PRO A 226 -9.06 22.05 1.30
CA PRO A 226 -9.45 22.60 2.60
C PRO A 226 -10.68 23.52 2.50
N LEU A 227 -10.83 24.26 1.40
CA LEU A 227 -12.00 25.10 1.15
C LEU A 227 -13.26 24.26 0.89
N ASP A 228 -13.15 23.18 0.12
CA ASP A 228 -14.24 22.22 -0.13
C ASP A 228 -14.73 21.60 1.18
N CYS A 229 -13.81 21.24 2.08
CA CYS A 229 -14.13 20.67 3.40
C CYS A 229 -14.95 21.64 4.26
N VAL A 230 -14.47 22.88 4.40
CA VAL A 230 -15.16 23.90 5.22
C VAL A 230 -16.53 24.24 4.63
N ALA A 231 -16.66 24.33 3.31
CA ALA A 231 -17.95 24.52 2.65
C ALA A 231 -18.93 23.36 2.92
N GLY A 232 -18.42 22.15 3.13
CA GLY A 232 -19.18 20.97 3.55
C GLY A 232 -19.42 20.84 5.06
N GLY A 233 -18.92 21.77 5.88
CA GLY A 233 -19.02 21.71 7.34
C GLY A 233 -18.01 20.77 8.02
N TYR A 234 -16.92 20.41 7.33
CA TYR A 234 -15.84 19.57 7.85
C TYR A 234 -14.62 20.40 8.21
N THR A 235 -13.87 19.94 9.21
CA THR A 235 -12.53 20.45 9.52
C THR A 235 -11.51 19.66 8.70
N PRO A 236 -10.77 20.31 7.78
CA PRO A 236 -9.76 19.62 6.98
C PRO A 236 -8.53 19.28 7.83
N VAL A 237 -8.00 18.07 7.67
CA VAL A 237 -6.80 17.58 8.35
C VAL A 237 -5.82 17.06 7.31
N LEU A 238 -4.65 17.70 7.23
CA LEU A 238 -3.55 17.26 6.38
C LEU A 238 -2.61 16.37 7.20
N VAL A 239 -2.31 15.18 6.68
CA VAL A 239 -1.33 14.26 7.25
C VAL A 239 -0.29 13.96 6.18
N VAL A 240 0.97 14.34 6.41
CA VAL A 240 2.09 14.04 5.49
C VAL A 240 3.18 13.29 6.24
N LEU A 241 3.45 12.04 5.86
CA LEU A 241 4.37 11.19 6.62
C LEU A 241 5.85 11.56 6.41
N ASP A 242 6.20 12.09 5.25
CA ASP A 242 7.54 12.55 4.95
C ASP A 242 7.72 14.05 5.26
N SER A 243 8.72 14.36 6.08
CA SER A 243 9.08 15.72 6.49
C SER A 243 10.19 16.37 5.65
N THR A 244 10.57 15.80 4.51
CA THR A 244 11.57 16.38 3.61
C THR A 244 11.17 17.79 3.21
N ASP A 245 12.10 18.75 3.35
CA ASP A 245 11.82 20.16 3.08
C ASP A 245 11.32 20.37 1.65
N ASN A 246 10.18 21.04 1.54
CA ASN A 246 9.48 21.24 0.28
C ASN A 246 8.59 22.49 0.36
N ALA A 247 8.87 23.49 -0.48
CA ALA A 247 8.07 24.71 -0.56
C ALA A 247 6.57 24.44 -0.84
N LYS A 248 6.24 23.37 -1.59
CA LYS A 248 4.86 22.95 -1.86
C LYS A 248 4.19 22.38 -0.62
N LEU A 249 4.91 21.62 0.19
CA LEU A 249 4.40 21.17 1.48
C LEU A 249 4.05 22.38 2.35
N SER A 250 4.97 23.34 2.49
CA SER A 250 4.71 24.56 3.26
C SER A 250 3.52 25.37 2.75
N GLU A 251 3.32 25.43 1.43
CA GLU A 251 2.17 26.09 0.79
C GLU A 251 0.85 25.36 1.14
N LEU A 252 0.85 24.04 1.09
CA LEU A 252 -0.33 23.21 1.41
C LEU A 252 -0.70 23.28 2.89
N GLN A 253 0.27 23.23 3.80
CA GLN A 253 0.04 23.39 5.24
C GLN A 253 -0.66 24.72 5.53
N LYS A 254 -0.16 25.83 4.96
CA LYS A 254 -0.76 27.15 5.08
C LYS A 254 -2.19 27.19 4.55
N ALA A 255 -2.49 26.47 3.47
CA ALA A 255 -3.85 26.42 2.91
C ALA A 255 -4.84 25.75 3.88
N PHE A 256 -4.44 24.67 4.56
CA PHE A 256 -5.25 24.02 5.58
C PHE A 256 -5.42 24.90 6.82
N GLU A 257 -4.33 25.47 7.33
CA GLU A 257 -4.34 26.32 8.52
C GLU A 257 -5.16 27.61 8.33
N ALA A 258 -5.11 28.21 7.13
CA ALA A 258 -5.82 29.46 6.81
C ALA A 258 -7.34 29.34 6.93
N VAL A 259 -7.89 28.13 6.88
CA VAL A 259 -9.33 27.87 7.01
C VAL A 259 -9.70 27.24 8.36
N GLY A 260 -8.77 27.26 9.33
CA GLY A 260 -8.95 26.64 10.65
C GLY A 260 -8.79 25.10 10.65
N GLY A 261 -8.18 24.55 9.61
CA GLY A 261 -7.80 23.15 9.53
C GLY A 261 -6.56 22.79 10.35
N GLN A 262 -6.18 21.52 10.30
CA GLN A 262 -5.02 20.97 11.00
C GLN A 262 -4.01 20.42 10.00
N SER A 263 -2.72 20.46 10.35
CA SER A 263 -1.65 19.87 9.56
C SER A 263 -0.66 19.16 10.46
N TYR A 264 -0.31 17.93 10.10
CA TYR A 264 0.68 17.10 10.79
C TYR A 264 1.68 16.56 9.78
N VAL A 265 2.98 16.69 10.09
CA VAL A 265 4.07 16.33 9.17
C VAL A 265 5.12 15.50 9.89
N GLY A 266 5.67 14.47 9.24
CA GLY A 266 6.75 13.65 9.81
C GLY A 266 6.33 12.92 11.07
N GLU A 267 7.12 13.03 12.13
CA GLU A 267 6.82 12.44 13.43
C GLU A 267 5.50 12.93 14.05
N ASP A 268 5.11 14.19 13.80
CA ASP A 268 3.81 14.69 14.27
C ASP A 268 2.65 14.02 13.55
N ALA A 269 2.84 13.65 12.27
CA ALA A 269 1.86 12.87 11.50
C ALA A 269 1.69 11.47 12.10
N TRP A 270 2.79 10.77 12.38
CA TRP A 270 2.75 9.45 13.01
C TRP A 270 2.08 9.48 14.38
N LYS A 271 2.48 10.43 15.23
CA LYS A 271 1.88 10.60 16.56
C LYS A 271 0.39 10.90 16.48
N HIS A 272 -0.05 11.72 15.53
CA HIS A 272 -1.47 12.00 15.32
C HIS A 272 -2.24 10.73 14.92
N LEU A 273 -1.68 9.92 14.01
CA LEU A 273 -2.29 8.68 13.57
C LEU A 273 -2.37 7.64 14.69
N GLU A 274 -1.29 7.45 15.47
CA GLU A 274 -1.24 6.53 16.62
C GLU A 274 -2.30 6.89 17.67
N VAL A 275 -2.40 8.17 18.06
CA VAL A 275 -3.42 8.64 19.01
C VAL A 275 -4.82 8.45 18.45
N SER A 276 -5.01 8.74 17.16
CA SER A 276 -6.31 8.60 16.49
C SER A 276 -6.76 7.15 16.33
N ALA A 277 -5.82 6.22 16.17
CA ALA A 277 -6.07 4.80 16.01
C ALA A 277 -6.43 4.08 17.31
N GLY A 278 -6.01 4.62 18.46
CA GLY A 278 -6.20 3.96 19.75
C GLY A 278 -5.23 2.79 19.94
N PRO A 279 -5.26 2.13 21.12
CA PRO A 279 -4.19 1.24 21.55
C PRO A 279 -4.01 0.01 20.66
N THR A 280 -5.10 -0.61 20.17
CA THR A 280 -5.02 -1.79 19.30
C THR A 280 -4.43 -1.44 17.94
N MET A 281 -5.02 -0.45 17.25
CA MET A 281 -4.63 -0.12 15.88
C MET A 281 -3.34 0.70 15.81
N ALA A 282 -2.91 1.34 16.89
CA ALA A 282 -1.56 1.93 16.98
C ALA A 282 -0.47 0.86 16.84
N VAL A 283 -0.65 -0.33 17.42
CA VAL A 283 0.30 -1.46 17.25
C VAL A 283 0.35 -1.89 15.79
N PHE A 284 -0.78 -1.95 15.10
CA PHE A 284 -0.81 -2.25 13.66
C PHE A 284 -0.03 -1.21 12.85
N LEU A 285 -0.31 0.08 13.08
CA LEU A 285 0.33 1.19 12.37
C LEU A 285 1.84 1.19 12.57
N ASP A 286 2.28 1.03 13.82
CA ASP A 286 3.70 1.02 14.17
C ASP A 286 4.42 -0.18 13.51
N LYS A 287 3.95 -1.40 13.79
CA LYS A 287 4.63 -2.64 13.38
C LYS A 287 4.57 -2.90 11.87
N TYR A 288 3.44 -2.59 11.22
CA TYR A 288 3.19 -3.02 9.84
C TYR A 288 3.24 -1.91 8.80
N VAL A 289 3.32 -0.64 9.22
CA VAL A 289 3.38 0.49 8.30
C VAL A 289 4.60 1.36 8.59
N LYS A 290 4.69 1.93 9.80
CA LYS A 290 5.74 2.89 10.17
C LYS A 290 7.13 2.27 10.18
N GLU A 291 7.34 1.23 10.99
CA GLU A 291 8.66 0.62 11.17
C GLU A 291 9.24 0.03 9.86
N PRO A 292 8.47 -0.70 9.03
CA PRO A 292 8.99 -1.17 7.74
C PRO A 292 9.40 -0.03 6.80
N LEU A 293 8.62 1.06 6.73
CA LEU A 293 8.96 2.22 5.91
C LEU A 293 10.21 2.93 6.43
N LYS A 294 10.29 3.12 7.74
CA LYS A 294 11.42 3.74 8.40
C LYS A 294 12.70 2.93 8.20
N HIS A 295 12.68 1.61 8.43
CA HIS A 295 13.83 0.75 8.21
C HIS A 295 14.36 0.84 6.78
N VAL A 296 13.50 0.81 5.76
CA VAL A 296 13.94 0.94 4.36
C VAL A 296 14.59 2.30 4.08
N LEU A 297 14.09 3.38 4.69
CA LEU A 297 14.65 4.72 4.52
C LEU A 297 15.97 4.91 5.26
N GLU A 298 16.10 4.34 6.46
CA GLU A 298 17.32 4.41 7.28
C GLU A 298 18.47 3.57 6.69
N GLU A 299 18.16 2.44 6.07
CA GLU A 299 19.12 1.55 5.40
C GLU A 299 19.42 1.97 3.94
N ALA A 300 18.86 3.08 3.46
CA ALA A 300 19.09 3.54 2.10
C ALA A 300 20.58 3.91 1.91
N PRO A 301 21.27 3.32 0.90
CA PRO A 301 22.67 3.64 0.65
C PRO A 301 22.81 5.11 0.23
N PRO A 302 23.91 5.80 0.60
CA PRO A 302 24.15 7.15 0.13
C PRO A 302 24.32 7.15 -1.38
N GLU A 303 23.93 8.25 -2.05
CA GLU A 303 23.99 8.37 -3.52
C GLU A 303 25.40 8.11 -4.10
N SER A 304 26.44 8.36 -3.30
CA SER A 304 27.83 8.13 -3.68
C SER A 304 28.29 6.68 -3.62
N ASP A 305 27.52 5.77 -3.02
CA ASP A 305 27.91 4.38 -2.73
C ASP A 305 26.73 3.41 -2.95
N LEU A 306 26.20 3.39 -4.18
CA LEU A 306 25.18 2.42 -4.55
C LEU A 306 25.77 1.01 -4.65
N PRO A 307 25.10 -0.02 -4.09
CA PRO A 307 25.60 -1.39 -4.12
C PRO A 307 25.64 -1.96 -5.53
N ASP A 308 26.49 -2.98 -5.72
CA ASP A 308 26.59 -3.67 -7.00
C ASP A 308 25.26 -4.33 -7.35
N PHE A 309 24.69 -3.93 -8.48
CA PHE A 309 23.42 -4.44 -8.99
C PHE A 309 23.62 -5.27 -10.25
N SER A 310 23.04 -6.46 -10.27
CA SER A 310 22.93 -7.25 -11.50
C SER A 310 21.56 -7.90 -11.65
N LEU A 311 21.13 -7.99 -12.91
CA LEU A 311 19.88 -8.59 -13.31
C LEU A 311 20.16 -9.59 -14.44
N SER A 312 19.67 -10.81 -14.28
CA SER A 312 19.87 -11.88 -15.26
C SER A 312 18.59 -12.69 -15.47
N GLN A 313 18.45 -13.28 -16.65
CA GLN A 313 17.30 -14.11 -17.01
C GLN A 313 17.79 -15.42 -17.65
N ASN A 314 17.10 -16.51 -17.31
CA ASN A 314 17.13 -17.77 -18.05
C ASN A 314 15.70 -18.13 -18.51
N SER A 315 15.48 -19.33 -19.05
CA SER A 315 14.18 -19.74 -19.57
C SER A 315 13.07 -19.71 -18.50
N ASP A 316 13.41 -19.93 -17.23
CA ASP A 316 12.43 -20.25 -16.18
C ASP A 316 12.43 -19.22 -15.03
N SER A 317 13.40 -18.31 -15.01
CA SER A 317 13.59 -17.38 -13.88
C SER A 317 14.28 -16.07 -14.28
N ILE A 318 13.97 -15.02 -13.53
CA ILE A 318 14.74 -13.78 -13.47
C ILE A 318 15.38 -13.70 -12.09
N THR A 319 16.66 -13.33 -12.02
CA THR A 319 17.39 -13.20 -10.75
C THR A 319 17.87 -11.77 -10.59
N PHE A 320 17.42 -11.14 -9.50
CA PHE A 320 18.01 -9.92 -8.96
C PHE A 320 19.15 -10.28 -8.04
N LYS A 321 20.27 -9.56 -8.15
CA LYS A 321 21.38 -9.68 -7.20
C LYS A 321 21.87 -8.28 -6.82
N ILE A 322 21.90 -8.03 -5.52
CA ILE A 322 22.43 -6.81 -4.89
C ILE A 322 23.51 -7.25 -3.91
N ASN A 323 24.76 -6.87 -4.14
CA ASN A 323 25.92 -7.41 -3.43
C ASN A 323 25.88 -8.95 -3.40
N ASP A 324 25.80 -9.56 -2.21
CA ASP A 324 25.76 -11.02 -2.02
C ASP A 324 24.34 -11.59 -1.93
N GLU A 325 23.32 -10.74 -1.81
CA GLU A 325 21.93 -11.19 -1.75
C GLU A 325 21.37 -11.41 -3.15
N SER A 326 20.62 -12.49 -3.33
CA SER A 326 19.95 -12.77 -4.59
C SER A 326 18.51 -13.25 -4.40
N VAL A 327 17.62 -12.69 -5.20
CA VAL A 327 16.20 -13.07 -5.26
C VAL A 327 15.92 -13.69 -6.61
N ARG A 328 15.52 -14.95 -6.61
CA ARG A 328 15.12 -15.68 -7.82
C ARG A 328 13.60 -15.64 -7.98
N ILE A 329 13.15 -15.03 -9.07
CA ILE A 329 11.73 -14.91 -9.42
C ILE A 329 11.42 -15.97 -10.50
N PRO A 330 10.60 -16.99 -10.19
CA PRO A 330 10.15 -17.94 -11.20
C PRO A 330 9.26 -17.24 -12.24
N ARG A 331 9.36 -17.67 -13.50
CA ARG A 331 8.66 -17.05 -14.62
C ARG A 331 7.56 -17.95 -15.12
N THR A 332 6.33 -17.47 -14.98
CA THR A 332 5.11 -18.04 -15.58
C THR A 332 4.46 -16.91 -16.34
N VAL A 333 4.90 -16.71 -17.59
CA VAL A 333 4.43 -15.58 -18.40
C VAL A 333 2.93 -15.74 -18.64
N ASN A 334 2.16 -14.76 -18.22
CA ASN A 334 0.75 -14.66 -18.56
C ASN A 334 0.63 -13.78 -19.83
N PRO A 335 0.29 -14.34 -20.99
CA PRO A 335 0.21 -13.59 -22.24
C PRO A 335 -0.88 -12.51 -22.22
N ASP A 336 -1.92 -12.64 -21.39
CA ASP A 336 -3.03 -11.70 -21.35
C ASP A 336 -2.66 -10.37 -20.67
N LEU A 337 -1.72 -10.40 -19.70
CA LEU A 337 -1.16 -9.19 -19.07
C LEU A 337 -0.33 -8.33 -20.03
N ALA A 338 0.12 -8.89 -21.16
CA ALA A 338 0.83 -8.13 -22.20
C ALA A 338 -0.11 -7.22 -23.00
N THR A 339 -1.42 -7.48 -22.96
CA THR A 339 -2.45 -6.77 -23.73
C THR A 339 -3.31 -5.84 -22.90
N SER A 340 -3.34 -6.01 -21.58
CA SER A 340 -3.85 -4.99 -20.67
C SER A 340 -2.89 -3.81 -20.73
N GLY A 341 -3.12 -2.91 -21.69
CA GLY A 341 -2.43 -1.64 -21.73
C GLY A 341 -2.49 -1.04 -20.33
N ASP A 342 -1.34 -0.59 -19.83
CA ASP A 342 -1.31 0.19 -18.61
C ASP A 342 -2.28 1.35 -18.85
N SER A 343 -3.48 1.27 -18.29
CA SER A 343 -4.25 2.46 -18.04
C SER A 343 -3.33 3.24 -17.12
N ILE A 344 -2.64 4.23 -17.69
CA ILE A 344 -2.26 5.43 -16.96
C ILE A 344 -3.49 5.68 -16.09
N PRO A 345 -3.35 5.69 -14.75
CA PRO A 345 -4.49 5.94 -13.90
C PRO A 345 -5.22 7.14 -14.51
N PRO A 346 -6.55 7.08 -14.73
CA PRO A 346 -7.25 8.24 -15.23
C PRO A 346 -6.92 9.37 -14.25
N ASP A 347 -6.02 10.22 -14.73
CA ASP A 347 -5.31 11.25 -14.02
C ASP A 347 -4.43 10.83 -12.80
N ALA A 348 -3.35 10.07 -13.06
CA ALA A 348 -1.99 10.11 -12.43
C ALA A 348 -1.45 11.50 -12.12
#